data_AF-A0A7K2EAJ5-F1
#
_entry.id   AF-A0A7K2EAJ5-F1
#
_cell.length_a   1.000
_cell.length_b   1.000
_cell.length_c   1.000
_cell.angle_alpha   90.00
_cell.angle_beta   90.00
_cell.angle_gamma   90.00
#
_symmetry.space_group_name_H-M   'P 1'
#
loop_
_entity.id
_entity.type
_entity.pdbx_description
1 polymer ?
#
loop_
_entity_poly.entity_id
_entity_poly.type
_entity_poly.pdbx_seq_one_letter_code
_entity_poly.pdbx_strand_id
1 'polypeptide(L)'
;LVMYDRQTQSLWTHFDGLAVIGELIGTQLDFWPMAIVSWEAWRDAHPDGMVLTQETGYHRSYGRNPYVGYETSERLLTPAFQSADIDERLPAKERVVGIRGDGDAVAVRHAHLEDTGVVEVELAGVPLVVWNLPGASSAIDAPELANGIDVGSSGVFERRLDGRLLSFTRSDDGFTDDETGSSWNLFGEATAGDLAGSRLQAREFVDTFWFAWGTFEPDSSIVPPLG
;
A
#
# COMPACT_ATOMS: atom_id res chain seq x y z
N LEU A 1 6.64 18.07 3.91
CA LEU A 1 5.57 18.40 2.93
C LEU A 1 4.24 18.27 3.68
N VAL A 2 3.29 19.19 3.48
CA VAL A 2 1.93 19.11 4.06
C VAL A 2 0.91 19.34 2.95
N MET A 3 -0.28 18.75 3.10
CA MET A 3 -1.42 19.02 2.22
C MET A 3 -2.11 20.30 2.69
N TYR A 4 -2.48 21.18 1.76
CA TYR A 4 -3.18 22.42 2.08
C TYR A 4 -4.65 22.31 1.69
N ASP A 5 -5.54 22.38 2.68
CA ASP A 5 -6.98 22.50 2.48
C ASP A 5 -7.33 23.97 2.24
N ARG A 6 -7.83 24.27 1.03
CA ARG A 6 -8.22 25.62 0.63
C ARG A 6 -9.51 26.12 1.27
N GLN A 7 -10.40 25.21 1.71
CA GLN A 7 -11.69 25.56 2.29
C GLN A 7 -11.54 26.04 3.73
N THR A 8 -10.78 25.30 4.55
CA THR A 8 -10.56 25.61 5.97
C THR A 8 -9.20 26.26 6.24
N GLN A 9 -8.37 26.42 5.21
CA GLN A 9 -7.00 26.92 5.31
C GLN A 9 -6.11 26.09 6.25
N SER A 10 -6.44 24.81 6.42
CA SER A 10 -5.70 23.88 7.29
C SER A 10 -4.55 23.20 6.56
N LEU A 11 -3.46 22.94 7.29
CA LEU A 11 -2.31 22.17 6.83
C LEU A 11 -2.33 20.80 7.48
N TRP A 12 -2.35 19.77 6.65
CA TRP A 12 -2.44 18.37 7.06
C TRP A 12 -1.13 17.66 6.78
N THR A 13 -0.62 16.93 7.75
CA THR A 13 0.47 15.98 7.52
C THR A 13 -0.06 14.84 6.64
N HIS A 14 0.69 14.50 5.59
CA HIS A 14 0.21 13.61 4.53
C HIS A 14 0.26 12.13 4.90
N PHE A 15 1.05 11.77 5.91
CA PHE A 15 1.30 10.37 6.29
C PHE A 15 0.32 9.88 7.34
N ASP A 16 0.16 10.67 8.40
CA ASP A 16 -0.69 10.41 9.55
C ASP A 16 -1.97 11.22 9.52
N GLY A 17 -2.21 12.13 8.58
CA GLY A 17 -3.53 12.76 8.37
C GLY A 17 -3.93 13.78 9.43
N LEU A 18 -2.99 14.31 10.21
CA LEU A 18 -3.24 15.26 11.29
C LEU A 18 -3.20 16.70 10.79
N ALA A 19 -4.24 17.48 11.11
CA ALA A 19 -4.19 18.93 10.93
C ALA A 19 -3.27 19.57 11.98
N VAL A 20 -2.16 20.15 11.53
CA VAL A 20 -1.14 20.74 12.41
C VAL A 20 -1.20 22.26 12.48
N ILE A 21 -1.84 22.91 11.50
CA ILE A 21 -2.04 24.37 11.44
C ILE A 21 -3.41 24.63 10.80
N GLY A 22 -4.09 25.70 11.23
CA GLY A 22 -5.32 26.20 10.61
C GLY A 22 -6.56 25.93 11.46
N GLU A 23 -7.74 26.09 10.84
CA GLU A 23 -9.04 26.00 11.52
C GLU A 23 -9.27 24.63 12.17
N LEU A 24 -8.82 23.55 11.52
CA LEU A 24 -9.06 22.19 11.96
C LEU A 24 -7.93 21.60 12.80
N ILE A 25 -7.03 22.42 13.35
CA ILE A 25 -5.87 21.93 14.12
C ILE A 25 -6.26 20.88 15.19
N GLY A 26 -5.50 19.79 15.25
CA GLY A 26 -5.76 18.64 16.13
C GLY A 26 -6.78 17.64 15.59
N THR A 27 -7.42 17.91 14.45
CA THR A 27 -8.32 16.97 13.79
C THR A 27 -7.53 15.93 13.01
N GLN A 28 -7.99 14.68 13.09
CA GLN A 28 -7.42 13.51 12.44
C GLN A 28 -8.34 13.08 11.29
N LEU A 29 -7.80 12.88 10.09
CA LEU A 29 -8.57 12.32 8.97
C LEU A 29 -8.87 10.83 9.20
N ASP A 30 -10.06 10.40 8.78
CA ASP A 30 -10.40 8.99 8.67
C ASP A 30 -9.63 8.36 7.50
N PHE A 31 -8.96 7.24 7.78
CA PHE A 31 -8.28 6.47 6.76
C PHE A 31 -9.26 5.46 6.15
N TRP A 32 -9.03 5.16 4.87
CA TRP A 32 -9.78 4.14 4.15
C TRP A 32 -8.78 3.18 3.52
N PRO A 33 -9.09 1.87 3.45
CA PRO A 33 -8.29 0.92 2.70
C PRO A 33 -8.17 1.37 1.24
N MET A 34 -6.96 1.74 0.82
CA MET A 34 -6.66 2.19 -0.54
C MET A 34 -5.45 1.43 -1.05
N ALA A 35 -5.55 0.90 -2.27
CA ALA A 35 -4.47 0.20 -2.94
C ALA A 35 -4.07 0.96 -4.22
N ILE A 36 -2.77 0.99 -4.50
CA ILE A 36 -2.26 1.33 -5.82
C ILE A 36 -2.26 0.03 -6.61
N VAL A 37 -2.97 0.01 -7.73
CA VAL A 37 -3.15 -1.19 -8.55
C VAL A 37 -2.80 -0.92 -10.01
N SER A 38 -2.44 -1.98 -10.74
CA SER A 38 -2.25 -1.87 -12.18
C SER A 38 -3.57 -1.50 -12.87
N TRP A 39 -3.46 -0.82 -14.02
CA TRP A 39 -4.62 -0.48 -14.82
C TRP A 39 -5.35 -1.73 -15.33
N GLU A 40 -4.61 -2.78 -15.68
CA GLU A 40 -5.15 -4.06 -16.12
C GLU A 40 -6.00 -4.71 -15.02
N ALA A 41 -5.45 -4.87 -13.82
CA ALA A 41 -6.17 -5.46 -12.69
C ALA A 41 -7.44 -4.67 -12.34
N TRP A 42 -7.38 -3.33 -12.38
CA TRP A 42 -8.55 -2.50 -12.13
C TRP A 42 -9.63 -2.69 -13.19
N ARG A 43 -9.27 -2.64 -14.48
CA ARG A 43 -10.21 -2.76 -15.59
C ARG A 43 -10.87 -4.14 -15.61
N ASP A 44 -10.12 -5.18 -15.31
CA ASP A 44 -10.63 -6.55 -15.34
C ASP A 44 -11.64 -6.79 -14.20
N ALA A 45 -11.42 -6.19 -13.02
CA ALA A 45 -12.37 -6.23 -11.91
C ALA A 45 -13.53 -5.22 -12.04
N HIS A 46 -13.35 -4.13 -12.79
CA HIS A 46 -14.32 -3.04 -12.93
C HIS A 46 -14.50 -2.66 -14.40
N PRO A 47 -15.09 -3.53 -15.25
CA PRO A 47 -15.19 -3.30 -16.69
C PRO A 47 -16.04 -2.07 -17.06
N ASP A 48 -17.01 -1.73 -16.22
CA ASP A 48 -17.86 -0.53 -16.35
C ASP A 48 -17.36 0.65 -15.50
N GLY A 49 -16.17 0.52 -14.91
CA GLY A 49 -15.59 1.55 -14.04
C GLY A 49 -15.29 2.83 -14.82
N MET A 50 -15.49 3.97 -14.16
CA MET A 50 -15.13 5.27 -14.72
C MET A 50 -13.72 5.69 -14.30
N VAL A 51 -12.99 6.31 -15.23
CA VAL A 51 -11.68 6.94 -14.98
C VAL A 51 -11.78 8.43 -15.27
N LEU A 52 -11.05 9.23 -14.48
CA LEU A 52 -10.94 10.66 -14.73
C LEU A 52 -10.25 10.94 -16.07
N THR A 53 -10.84 11.85 -16.84
CA THR A 53 -10.24 12.31 -18.10
C THR A 53 -8.93 13.05 -17.86
N GLN A 54 -7.99 12.90 -18.79
CA GLN A 54 -6.78 13.73 -18.84
C GLN A 54 -7.04 15.13 -19.45
N GLU A 55 -8.21 15.34 -20.05
CA GLU A 55 -8.67 16.62 -20.62
C GLU A 55 -9.13 17.58 -19.52
N THR A 56 -8.21 17.99 -18.67
CA THR A 56 -8.48 18.82 -17.48
C THR A 56 -8.49 20.33 -17.76
N GLY A 57 -8.18 20.75 -18.99
CA GLY A 57 -7.93 22.17 -19.34
C GLY A 57 -6.53 22.68 -18.99
N TYR A 58 -5.64 21.81 -18.50
CA TYR A 58 -4.25 22.14 -18.17
C TYR A 58 -3.26 21.32 -19.02
N HIS A 59 -2.14 21.94 -19.42
CA HIS A 59 -1.02 21.24 -20.03
C HIS A 59 -0.19 20.54 -18.95
N ARG A 60 -0.44 19.25 -18.76
CA ARG A 60 0.31 18.36 -17.87
C ARG A 60 0.66 17.08 -18.62
N SER A 61 1.92 16.66 -18.51
CA SER A 61 2.39 15.39 -19.08
C SER A 61 2.07 14.25 -18.11
N TYR A 62 0.80 13.83 -18.07
CA TYR A 62 0.43 12.61 -17.34
C TYR A 62 1.23 11.41 -17.87
N GLY A 63 1.59 10.49 -16.98
CA GLY A 63 2.44 9.34 -17.32
C GLY A 63 3.95 9.64 -17.34
N ARG A 64 4.39 10.88 -17.07
CA ARG A 64 5.80 11.21 -16.87
C ARG A 64 6.16 11.43 -15.40
N ASN A 65 7.27 10.82 -14.99
CA ASN A 65 7.82 10.93 -13.65
C ASN A 65 8.76 12.14 -13.55
N PRO A 66 8.47 13.14 -12.69
CA PRO A 66 9.38 14.26 -12.44
C PRO A 66 10.53 13.92 -11.47
N TYR A 67 10.53 12.72 -10.88
CA TYR A 67 11.46 12.23 -9.87
C TYR A 67 12.29 11.04 -10.37
N VAL A 68 12.71 11.06 -11.63
CA VAL A 68 13.48 9.96 -12.26
C VAL A 68 14.67 9.53 -11.41
N GLY A 69 14.81 8.22 -11.19
CA GLY A 69 15.90 7.62 -10.41
C GLY A 69 15.77 7.84 -8.90
N TYR A 70 14.64 8.35 -8.40
CA TYR A 70 14.44 8.50 -6.96
C TYR A 70 14.38 7.14 -6.26
N GLU A 71 13.72 6.16 -6.86
CA GLU A 71 13.66 4.77 -6.38
C GLU A 71 15.06 4.20 -6.08
N THR A 72 15.98 4.32 -7.05
CA THR A 72 17.27 3.62 -7.05
C THR A 72 18.42 4.43 -6.45
N SER A 73 18.25 5.74 -6.26
CA SER A 73 19.26 6.57 -5.60
C SER A 73 19.28 6.33 -4.10
N GLU A 74 20.45 6.23 -3.46
CA GLU A 74 20.51 6.21 -1.99
C GLU A 74 20.15 7.57 -1.35
N ARG A 75 20.10 8.65 -2.15
CA ARG A 75 19.88 10.01 -1.64
C ARG A 75 18.39 10.26 -1.38
N LEU A 76 18.05 10.66 -0.16
CA LEU A 76 16.74 11.23 0.15
C LEU A 76 16.64 12.64 -0.47
N LEU A 77 15.56 12.92 -1.20
CA LEU A 77 15.41 14.18 -1.96
C LEU A 77 15.34 15.41 -1.06
N THR A 78 14.83 15.26 0.17
CA THR A 78 14.63 16.36 1.12
C THR A 78 15.66 16.31 2.25
N PRO A 79 16.43 17.40 2.45
CA PRO A 79 17.40 17.51 3.56
C PRO A 79 16.79 17.26 4.94
N ALA A 80 15.50 17.56 5.13
CA ALA A 80 14.79 17.31 6.37
C ALA A 80 14.75 15.82 6.78
N PHE A 81 14.74 14.89 5.82
CA PHE A 81 14.87 13.46 6.13
C PHE A 81 16.33 13.01 6.26
N GLN A 82 17.29 13.81 5.81
CA GLN A 82 18.72 13.53 6.02
C GLN A 82 19.19 13.92 7.42
N SER A 83 18.41 14.74 8.14
CA SER A 83 18.69 15.20 9.51
C SER A 83 17.79 14.59 10.58
N ALA A 84 16.86 13.71 10.19
CA ALA A 84 16.02 12.97 11.12
C ALA A 84 16.77 11.73 11.61
N ASP A 85 16.52 11.30 12.84
CA ASP A 85 16.91 9.97 13.33
C ASP A 85 16.11 8.93 12.53
N ILE A 86 16.57 8.62 11.31
CA ILE A 86 15.98 7.56 10.49
C ILE A 86 16.20 6.26 11.25
N ASP A 87 15.14 5.50 11.44
CA ASP A 87 15.23 4.16 11.99
C ASP A 87 16.16 3.29 11.12
N GLU A 88 17.30 2.89 11.68
CA GLU A 88 18.36 2.17 10.95
C GLU A 88 18.13 0.66 10.86
N ARG A 89 17.00 0.14 11.36
CA ARG A 89 16.68 -1.31 11.27
C ARG A 89 16.56 -1.81 9.84
N LEU A 90 16.17 -0.94 8.89
CA LEU A 90 16.13 -1.23 7.46
C LEU A 90 16.78 -0.09 6.65
N PRO A 91 17.25 -0.38 5.42
CA PRO A 91 17.64 0.68 4.49
C PRO A 91 16.53 1.71 4.33
N ALA A 92 16.88 3.00 4.31
CA ALA A 92 15.91 4.09 4.25
C ALA A 92 14.87 3.92 3.10
N LYS A 93 15.30 3.42 1.94
CA LYS A 93 14.45 3.19 0.76
C LYS A 93 14.04 1.73 0.56
N GLU A 94 14.16 0.88 1.57
CA GLU A 94 13.47 -0.40 1.56
C GLU A 94 11.97 -0.13 1.48
N ARG A 95 11.28 -0.73 0.50
CA ARG A 95 9.82 -0.69 0.43
C ARG A 95 9.22 -1.60 1.48
N VAL A 96 8.15 -1.12 2.12
CA VAL A 96 7.39 -1.87 3.11
C VAL A 96 5.89 -1.63 2.91
N VAL A 97 5.11 -2.67 3.18
CA VAL A 97 3.67 -2.56 3.40
C VAL A 97 3.46 -2.40 4.91
N GLY A 98 3.17 -1.17 5.32
CA GLY A 98 2.93 -0.80 6.72
C GLY A 98 1.46 -0.94 7.09
N ILE A 99 1.17 -1.60 8.20
CA ILE A 99 -0.18 -1.86 8.70
C ILE A 99 -0.26 -1.42 10.16
N ARG A 100 -1.29 -0.63 10.49
CA ARG A 100 -1.58 -0.17 11.85
C ARG A 100 -2.71 -0.97 12.48
N GLY A 101 -2.61 -1.19 13.79
CA GLY A 101 -3.61 -1.82 14.64
C GLY A 101 -3.80 -1.01 15.91
N ASP A 102 -4.57 -1.55 16.86
CA ASP A 102 -4.83 -0.91 18.15
C ASP A 102 -3.55 -0.90 19.01
N GLY A 103 -2.78 0.19 18.92
CA GLY A 103 -1.52 0.37 19.64
C GLY A 103 -0.32 -0.41 19.08
N ASP A 104 -0.53 -1.25 18.06
CA ASP A 104 0.50 -2.08 17.42
C ASP A 104 0.66 -1.73 15.94
N ALA A 105 1.84 -2.02 15.39
CA ALA A 105 2.13 -1.82 13.97
C ALA A 105 3.05 -2.91 13.42
N VAL A 106 2.91 -3.22 12.13
CA VAL A 106 3.77 -4.17 11.41
C VAL A 106 4.19 -3.61 10.06
N ALA A 107 5.46 -3.83 9.70
CA ALA A 107 6.02 -3.55 8.39
C ALA A 107 6.38 -4.86 7.70
N VAL A 108 5.65 -5.20 6.64
CA VAL A 108 6.01 -6.33 5.77
C VAL A 108 6.99 -5.83 4.71
N ARG A 109 8.19 -6.40 4.69
CA ARG A 109 9.21 -6.07 3.68
C ARG A 109 8.71 -6.44 2.30
N HIS A 110 8.68 -5.47 1.41
CA HIS A 110 8.09 -5.63 0.09
C HIS A 110 8.81 -6.70 -0.74
N ALA A 111 10.14 -6.74 -0.70
CA ALA A 111 10.92 -7.76 -1.41
C ALA A 111 10.54 -9.19 -1.02
N HIS A 112 10.26 -9.42 0.28
CA HIS A 112 9.79 -10.74 0.73
C HIS A 112 8.38 -11.05 0.22
N LEU A 113 7.51 -10.04 0.25
CA LEU A 113 6.15 -10.16 -0.27
C LEU A 113 6.10 -10.35 -1.80
N GLU A 114 7.02 -9.75 -2.56
CA GLU A 114 7.17 -9.99 -3.99
C GLU A 114 7.53 -11.44 -4.29
N ASP A 115 8.49 -12.00 -3.54
CA ASP A 115 8.95 -13.38 -3.67
C ASP A 115 7.84 -14.39 -3.34
N THR A 116 7.13 -14.21 -2.22
CA THR A 116 6.10 -15.17 -1.76
C THR A 116 4.72 -14.92 -2.36
N GLY A 117 4.41 -13.67 -2.72
CA GLY A 117 3.08 -13.22 -3.14
C GLY A 117 2.05 -13.08 -2.03
N VAL A 118 2.22 -13.83 -0.94
CA VAL A 118 1.34 -13.83 0.24
C VAL A 118 2.20 -13.84 1.50
N VAL A 119 1.87 -12.98 2.46
CA VAL A 119 2.45 -12.98 3.80
C VAL A 119 1.32 -12.89 4.82
N GLU A 120 1.25 -13.86 5.72
CA GLU A 120 0.31 -13.83 6.84
C GLU A 120 0.93 -13.13 8.05
N VAL A 121 0.15 -12.26 8.70
CA VAL A 121 0.55 -11.57 9.94
C VAL A 121 -0.61 -11.59 10.94
N GLU A 122 -0.30 -11.44 12.22
CA GLU A 122 -1.29 -11.20 13.26
C GLU A 122 -1.02 -9.85 13.90
N LEU A 123 -2.04 -9.01 13.98
CA LEU A 123 -1.93 -7.65 14.53
C LEU A 123 -3.08 -7.39 15.50
N ALA A 124 -2.76 -7.09 16.76
CA ALA A 124 -3.74 -6.94 17.84
C ALA A 124 -4.76 -8.11 17.91
N GLY A 125 -4.30 -9.35 17.66
CA GLY A 125 -5.13 -10.56 17.66
C GLY A 125 -6.00 -10.76 16.40
N VAL A 126 -5.90 -9.86 15.41
CA VAL A 126 -6.59 -9.98 14.13
C VAL A 126 -5.68 -10.70 13.13
N PRO A 127 -6.09 -11.86 12.59
CA PRO A 127 -5.32 -12.55 11.56
C PRO A 127 -5.50 -11.84 10.22
N LEU A 128 -4.39 -11.38 9.65
CA LEU A 128 -4.34 -10.66 8.39
C LEU A 128 -3.57 -11.44 7.34
N VAL A 129 -3.87 -11.15 6.09
CA VAL A 129 -3.09 -11.57 4.94
C VAL A 129 -2.71 -10.34 4.11
N VAL A 130 -1.43 -10.28 3.74
CA VAL A 130 -0.86 -9.29 2.85
C VAL A 130 -0.59 -9.97 1.51
N TRP A 131 -1.14 -9.40 0.46
CA TRP A 131 -1.06 -9.89 -0.91
C TRP A 131 -0.20 -8.96 -1.75
N ASN A 132 0.51 -9.53 -2.72
CA ASN A 132 1.09 -8.78 -3.83
C ASN A 132 0.90 -9.52 -5.15
N LEU A 133 0.24 -8.84 -6.10
CA LEU A 133 0.07 -9.31 -7.47
C LEU A 133 0.94 -8.48 -8.43
N PRO A 134 1.84 -9.09 -9.22
CA PRO A 134 2.65 -8.37 -10.20
C PRO A 134 1.84 -7.60 -11.25
N GLY A 135 2.49 -6.66 -11.94
CA GLY A 135 1.94 -5.93 -13.08
C GLY A 135 1.73 -4.43 -12.87
N ALA A 136 2.14 -3.87 -11.73
CA ALA A 136 2.08 -2.43 -11.48
C ALA A 136 3.49 -1.84 -11.42
N SER A 137 3.77 -0.90 -12.33
CA SER A 137 5.05 -0.21 -12.40
C SER A 137 5.19 0.88 -11.32
N SER A 138 6.39 1.02 -10.77
CA SER A 138 6.70 2.14 -9.88
C SER A 138 6.58 3.49 -10.60
N ALA A 139 5.88 4.42 -9.96
CA ALA A 139 5.68 5.76 -10.49
C ALA A 139 6.90 6.71 -10.34
N ILE A 140 7.94 6.27 -9.63
CA ILE A 140 9.09 7.11 -9.23
C ILE A 140 10.45 6.52 -9.64
N ASP A 141 10.43 5.51 -10.49
CA ASP A 141 11.63 4.86 -11.03
C ASP A 141 12.07 5.48 -12.37
N ALA A 142 11.40 5.13 -13.47
CA ALA A 142 11.75 5.57 -14.83
C ALA A 142 11.09 6.90 -15.24
N PRO A 143 11.58 7.59 -16.31
CA PRO A 143 10.97 8.82 -16.84
C PRO A 143 9.52 8.68 -17.31
N GLU A 144 9.18 7.52 -17.86
CA GLU A 144 7.83 7.16 -18.28
C GLU A 144 7.33 6.07 -17.34
N LEU A 145 6.17 6.28 -16.73
CA LEU A 145 5.63 5.40 -15.69
C LEU A 145 5.51 3.95 -16.18
N ALA A 146 5.13 3.76 -17.44
CA ALA A 146 4.97 2.44 -18.07
C ALA A 146 6.28 1.64 -18.18
N ASN A 147 7.44 2.29 -18.01
CA ASN A 147 8.76 1.66 -18.10
C ASN A 147 9.43 1.51 -16.72
N GLY A 148 8.73 1.84 -15.63
CA GLY A 148 9.26 1.63 -14.28
C GLY A 148 9.35 0.15 -13.94
N ILE A 149 10.22 -0.19 -12.99
CA ILE A 149 10.26 -1.53 -12.38
C ILE A 149 8.86 -1.96 -11.91
N ASP A 150 8.55 -3.23 -12.09
CA ASP A 150 7.33 -3.82 -11.53
C ASP A 150 7.50 -3.95 -10.02
N VAL A 151 6.62 -3.29 -9.28
CA VAL A 151 6.51 -3.37 -7.82
C VAL A 151 5.22 -4.09 -7.41
N GLY A 152 4.42 -4.53 -8.38
CA GLY A 152 3.13 -5.16 -8.11
C GLY A 152 2.16 -4.26 -7.36
N SER A 153 1.03 -4.87 -7.02
CA SER A 153 -0.08 -4.22 -6.35
C SER A 153 -0.35 -4.94 -5.04
N SER A 154 -0.26 -4.20 -3.94
CA SER A 154 -0.46 -4.74 -2.60
C SER A 154 -1.94 -4.66 -2.15
N GLY A 155 -2.36 -5.63 -1.35
CA GLY A 155 -3.66 -5.63 -0.66
C GLY A 155 -3.55 -6.23 0.73
N VAL A 156 -4.32 -5.74 1.69
CA VAL A 156 -4.32 -6.24 3.07
C VAL A 156 -5.74 -6.53 3.52
N PHE A 157 -5.97 -7.74 4.00
CA PHE A 157 -7.30 -8.24 4.34
C PHE A 157 -7.29 -9.02 5.65
N GLU A 158 -8.42 -8.99 6.37
CA GLU A 158 -8.67 -9.98 7.41
C GLU A 158 -8.90 -11.34 6.74
N ARG A 159 -8.12 -12.35 7.14
CA ARG A 159 -8.21 -13.70 6.54
C ARG A 159 -9.25 -14.59 7.22
N ARG A 160 -10.07 -14.02 8.12
CA ARG A 160 -11.20 -14.71 8.73
C ARG A 160 -12.48 -14.33 7.99
N LEU A 161 -13.15 -15.32 7.41
CA LEU A 161 -14.42 -15.15 6.71
C LEU A 161 -15.45 -16.10 7.32
N ASP A 162 -16.57 -15.56 7.80
CA ASP A 162 -17.67 -16.33 8.42
C ASP A 162 -17.19 -17.35 9.48
N GLY A 163 -16.21 -16.94 10.28
CA GLY A 163 -15.62 -17.76 11.35
C GLY A 163 -14.56 -18.76 10.91
N ARG A 164 -14.39 -19.00 9.60
CA ARG A 164 -13.30 -19.81 9.04
C ARG A 164 -12.05 -18.94 8.90
N LEU A 165 -10.93 -19.47 9.35
CA LEU A 165 -9.62 -18.89 9.08
C LEU A 165 -9.13 -19.45 7.74
N LEU A 166 -8.77 -18.57 6.81
CA LEU A 166 -8.28 -18.94 5.48
C LEU A 166 -6.76 -18.76 5.40
N SER A 167 -6.10 -19.59 4.61
CA SER A 167 -4.74 -19.38 4.08
C SER A 167 -4.78 -19.28 2.56
N PHE A 168 -3.79 -18.61 1.99
CA PHE A 168 -3.79 -18.27 0.57
C PHE A 168 -2.46 -18.57 -0.11
N THR A 169 -2.56 -18.98 -1.37
CA THR A 169 -1.43 -19.07 -2.29
C THR A 169 -1.67 -18.14 -3.48
N ARG A 170 -0.64 -17.39 -3.90
CA ARG A 170 -0.70 -16.56 -5.12
C ARG A 170 -0.78 -17.45 -6.36
N SER A 171 -1.74 -17.18 -7.25
CA SER A 171 -1.82 -17.70 -8.61
C SER A 171 -1.32 -16.65 -9.62
N ASP A 172 -1.27 -17.00 -10.91
CA ASP A 172 -0.76 -16.11 -11.96
C ASP A 172 -1.56 -14.78 -12.06
N ASP A 173 -2.86 -14.83 -11.80
CA ASP A 173 -3.83 -13.74 -11.99
C ASP A 173 -4.60 -13.36 -10.71
N GLY A 174 -4.19 -13.89 -9.55
CA GLY A 174 -4.88 -13.65 -8.29
C GLY A 174 -4.39 -14.53 -7.15
N PHE A 175 -5.34 -15.04 -6.36
CA PHE A 175 -5.07 -15.85 -5.17
C PHE A 175 -6.03 -17.02 -5.11
N THR A 176 -5.63 -18.10 -4.44
CA THR A 176 -6.49 -19.25 -4.16
C THR A 176 -6.45 -19.54 -2.68
N ASP A 177 -7.60 -19.74 -2.04
CA ASP A 177 -7.63 -20.20 -0.64
C ASP A 177 -7.44 -21.72 -0.56
N ASP A 178 -6.68 -22.17 0.43
CA ASP A 178 -6.31 -23.59 0.54
C ASP A 178 -7.46 -24.45 1.12
N GLU A 179 -8.41 -23.82 1.84
CA GLU A 179 -9.51 -24.51 2.50
C GLU A 179 -10.63 -24.95 1.56
N THR A 180 -10.89 -24.19 0.50
CA THR A 180 -11.96 -24.45 -0.47
C THR A 180 -11.48 -24.51 -1.91
N GLY A 181 -10.29 -24.00 -2.20
CA GLY A 181 -9.81 -23.85 -3.58
C GLY A 181 -10.55 -22.77 -4.36
N SER A 182 -11.21 -21.81 -3.68
CA SER A 182 -11.85 -20.69 -4.37
C SER A 182 -10.81 -19.71 -4.87
N SER A 183 -11.07 -19.11 -6.03
CA SER A 183 -10.19 -18.12 -6.64
C SER A 183 -10.61 -16.72 -6.22
N TRP A 184 -9.62 -15.85 -6.00
CA TRP A 184 -9.80 -14.50 -5.47
C TRP A 184 -9.04 -13.50 -6.32
N ASN A 185 -9.67 -12.34 -6.59
CA ASN A 185 -8.99 -11.22 -7.21
C ASN A 185 -8.21 -10.39 -6.18
N LEU A 186 -7.39 -9.45 -6.67
CA LEU A 186 -6.59 -8.55 -5.84
C LEU A 186 -7.42 -7.69 -4.85
N PHE A 187 -8.72 -7.52 -5.10
CA PHE A 187 -9.61 -6.69 -4.28
C PHE A 187 -10.26 -7.47 -3.12
N GLY A 188 -9.83 -8.72 -2.89
CA GLY A 188 -10.36 -9.55 -1.81
C GLY A 188 -11.73 -10.14 -2.13
N GLU A 189 -12.12 -10.21 -3.40
CA GLU A 189 -13.38 -10.82 -3.83
C GLU A 189 -13.14 -12.20 -4.45
N ALA A 190 -13.89 -13.19 -3.97
CA ALA A 190 -13.89 -14.52 -4.53
C ALA A 190 -14.61 -14.51 -5.89
N THR A 191 -13.90 -14.86 -6.95
CA THR A 191 -14.40 -14.83 -8.34
C THR A 191 -14.92 -16.19 -8.80
N ALA A 192 -14.47 -17.28 -8.19
CA ALA A 192 -14.87 -18.65 -8.52
C ALA A 192 -14.73 -19.59 -7.33
N GLY A 193 -15.36 -20.76 -7.39
CA GLY A 193 -15.33 -21.76 -6.33
C GLY A 193 -16.47 -21.61 -5.31
N ASP A 194 -16.35 -22.33 -4.20
CA ASP A 194 -17.39 -22.42 -3.17
C ASP A 194 -17.69 -21.08 -2.47
N LEU A 195 -16.70 -20.18 -2.44
CA LEU A 195 -16.82 -18.86 -1.82
C LEU A 195 -17.16 -17.76 -2.82
N ALA A 196 -17.42 -18.05 -4.09
CA ALA A 196 -17.68 -17.06 -5.14
C ALA A 196 -18.73 -16.00 -4.72
N GLY A 197 -18.41 -14.73 -4.93
CA GLY A 197 -19.20 -13.57 -4.52
C GLY A 197 -18.95 -13.10 -3.08
N SER A 198 -18.19 -13.86 -2.28
CA SER A 198 -17.74 -13.42 -0.95
C SER A 198 -16.64 -12.37 -1.05
N ARG A 199 -16.51 -11.55 -0.01
CA ARG A 199 -15.47 -10.51 0.07
C ARG A 199 -14.79 -10.54 1.42
N LEU A 200 -13.46 -10.47 1.42
CA LEU A 200 -12.68 -10.26 2.63
C LEU A 200 -12.80 -8.81 3.09
N GLN A 201 -12.67 -8.60 4.39
CA GLN A 201 -12.62 -7.25 4.96
C GLN A 201 -11.24 -6.65 4.71
N ALA A 202 -11.19 -5.61 3.88
CA ALA A 202 -9.97 -4.86 3.64
C ALA A 202 -9.53 -4.08 4.88
N ARG A 203 -8.21 -3.97 5.09
CA ARG A 203 -7.60 -3.19 6.16
C ARG A 203 -6.80 -2.03 5.59
N GLU A 204 -6.71 -0.98 6.37
CA GLU A 204 -5.85 0.16 6.06
C GLU A 204 -4.39 -0.28 6.05
N PHE A 205 -3.66 0.17 5.04
CA PHE A 205 -2.23 -0.04 4.92
C PHE A 205 -1.62 1.11 4.10
N VAL A 206 -0.30 1.21 4.15
CA VAL A 206 0.48 2.11 3.30
C VAL A 206 1.60 1.34 2.62
N ASP A 207 1.71 1.47 1.31
CA ASP A 207 2.89 1.07 0.54
C ASP A 207 3.84 2.27 0.49
N THR A 208 4.98 2.15 1.16
CA THR A 208 5.89 3.28 1.39
C THR A 208 7.33 2.82 1.56
N PHE A 209 8.26 3.76 1.54
CA PHE A 209 9.63 3.53 1.97
C PHE A 209 9.78 3.56 3.49
N TRP A 210 10.74 2.78 3.99
CA TRP A 210 11.04 2.63 5.41
C TRP A 210 11.34 3.95 6.12
N PHE A 211 12.07 4.88 5.50
CA PHE A 211 12.39 6.15 6.13
C PHE A 211 11.13 6.92 6.55
N ALA A 212 10.03 6.78 5.80
CA ALA A 212 8.76 7.36 6.17
C ALA A 212 8.11 6.52 7.25
N TRP A 213 7.93 5.21 7.02
CA TRP A 213 7.23 4.34 7.98
C TRP A 213 7.91 4.32 9.37
N GLY A 214 9.20 4.01 9.45
CA GLY A 214 9.94 3.92 10.70
C GLY A 214 10.03 5.24 11.49
N THR A 215 9.83 6.39 10.83
CA THR A 215 9.74 7.68 11.53
C THR A 215 8.44 7.80 12.35
N PHE A 216 7.33 7.27 11.82
CA PHE A 216 6.02 7.39 12.44
C PHE A 216 5.65 6.17 13.29
N GLU A 217 6.17 4.99 12.93
CA GLU A 217 5.91 3.71 13.61
C GLU A 217 7.23 3.02 14.05
N PRO A 218 8.05 3.69 14.90
CA PRO A 218 9.38 3.20 15.28
C PRO A 218 9.34 1.89 16.07
N ASP A 219 8.24 1.56 16.72
CA ASP A 219 8.09 0.31 17.48
C ASP A 219 7.48 -0.83 16.64
N SER A 220 7.19 -0.58 15.35
CA SER A 220 6.61 -1.60 14.47
C SER A 220 7.47 -2.85 14.37
N SER A 221 6.82 -4.01 14.37
CA SER A 221 7.47 -5.28 14.06
C SER A 221 7.82 -5.34 12.57
N ILE A 222 8.90 -6.04 12.21
CA ILE A 222 9.35 -6.19 10.83
C ILE A 222 9.15 -7.65 10.42
N VAL A 223 8.53 -7.87 9.26
CA VAL A 223 8.26 -9.20 8.70
C VAL A 223 8.95 -9.33 7.33
N PRO A 224 9.82 -10.34 7.13
CA PRO A 224 10.29 -11.30 8.11
C PRO A 224 11.17 -10.61 9.19
N PRO A 225 11.27 -11.19 10.40
CA PRO A 225 12.14 -10.65 11.46
C PRO A 225 13.59 -10.52 11.00
N LEU A 226 14.27 -9.48 11.48
CA LEU A 226 15.70 -9.29 11.28
C LEU A 226 16.47 -10.33 12.11
N GLY A 227 17.50 -10.93 11.50
CA GLY A 227 18.35 -11.94 12.14
C GLY A 227 19.38 -11.38 13.11
#